data_AF-A0A5J4RTQ4-F1
#
_entry.id   AF-A0A5J4RTQ4-F1
#
_cell.length_a   1.000
_cell.length_b   1.000
_cell.length_c   1.000
_cell.angle_alpha   90.00
_cell.angle_beta   90.00
_cell.angle_gamma   90.00
#
_symmetry.space_group_name_H-M   'P 1'
#
loop_
_entity.id
_entity.type
_entity.pdbx_description
1 polymer ?
#
loop_
_entity_poly.entity_id
_entity_poly.type
_entity_poly.pdbx_seq_one_letter_code
_entity_poly.pdbx_strand_id
1 'polypeptide(L)'
;MPNNNSNGMLEDFISFLISPEDELLPIVHSTLDEIEKKGLSNYSPAHKPKAIIHPWLSWQEDPETPLRLSITKKYVTMDEVTCSKLINWLKVLFQQ
;
A
#
# COMPACT_ATOMS: atom_id res chain seq x y z
N MET A 1 1.43 1.37 -11.31
CA MET A 1 1.32 2.69 -10.64
C MET A 1 2.68 3.07 -10.06
N PRO A 2 3.12 4.34 -9.93
CA PRO A 2 2.47 5.66 -10.14
C PRO A 2 2.62 6.24 -11.57
N ASN A 3 3.11 5.43 -12.51
CA ASN A 3 3.42 5.80 -13.90
C ASN A 3 2.50 5.11 -14.93
N ASN A 4 1.34 4.58 -14.50
CA ASN A 4 0.37 3.82 -15.32
C ASN A 4 0.95 2.65 -16.15
N ASN A 5 2.19 2.25 -15.86
CA ASN A 5 2.93 1.26 -16.65
C ASN A 5 3.02 -0.10 -15.96
N SER A 6 2.44 -0.20 -14.76
CA SER A 6 2.39 -1.42 -13.96
C SER A 6 0.95 -1.65 -13.51
N ASN A 7 0.40 -2.82 -13.87
CA ASN A 7 -0.83 -3.35 -13.29
C ASN A 7 -0.62 -3.44 -11.78
N GLY A 8 -1.25 -2.55 -11.04
CA GLY A 8 -1.14 -2.47 -9.59
C GLY A 8 -2.46 -2.02 -9.00
N MET A 9 -2.76 -2.53 -7.82
CA MET A 9 -3.96 -2.17 -7.08
C MET A 9 -3.74 -0.87 -6.31
N LEU A 10 -4.82 -0.30 -5.75
CA LEU A 10 -4.71 0.88 -4.88
C LEU A 10 -3.78 0.61 -3.68
N GLU A 11 -3.75 -0.63 -3.23
CA GLU A 11 -2.88 -1.12 -2.16
C GLU A 11 -1.39 -1.05 -2.54
N ASP A 12 -1.04 -1.31 -3.81
CA ASP A 12 0.34 -1.09 -4.28
C ASP A 12 0.71 0.40 -4.25
N PHE A 13 -0.25 1.28 -4.50
CA PHE A 13 0.00 2.71 -4.39
C PHE A 13 0.24 3.14 -2.94
N ILE A 14 -0.51 2.57 -2.00
CA ILE A 14 -0.39 2.89 -0.58
C ILE A 14 0.92 2.36 -0.01
N SER A 15 1.39 1.18 -0.43
CA SER A 15 2.70 0.68 0.00
C SER A 15 3.84 1.63 -0.38
N PHE A 16 3.74 2.33 -1.52
CA PHE A 16 4.70 3.39 -1.89
C PHE A 16 4.61 4.66 -1.06
N LEU A 17 3.51 4.88 -0.34
CA LEU A 17 3.33 6.01 0.58
C LEU A 17 3.73 5.68 2.02
N ILE A 18 3.97 4.42 2.34
CA ILE A 18 4.46 4.03 3.67
C ILE A 18 5.92 4.49 3.78
N SER A 19 6.27 5.07 4.93
CA SER A 19 7.64 5.50 5.18
C SER A 19 8.60 4.32 5.06
N PRO A 20 9.79 4.47 4.44
CA PRO A 20 10.80 3.41 4.45
C PRO A 20 11.32 3.10 5.87
N GLU A 21 11.05 3.98 6.84
CA GLU A 21 11.36 3.80 8.26
C GLU A 21 10.27 3.01 9.02
N ASP A 22 9.21 2.56 8.35
CA ASP A 22 8.14 1.80 8.99
C ASP A 22 8.62 0.40 9.40
N GLU A 23 8.53 0.10 10.70
CA GLU A 23 8.96 -1.17 11.27
C GLU A 23 7.91 -2.29 11.09
N LEU A 24 6.65 -1.94 10.83
CA LEU A 24 5.54 -2.89 10.75
C LEU A 24 5.45 -3.55 9.37
N LEU A 25 5.71 -2.82 8.30
CA LEU A 25 5.64 -3.32 6.93
C LEU A 25 6.58 -4.52 6.70
N PRO A 26 7.85 -4.52 7.13
CA PRO A 26 8.72 -5.70 7.07
C PRO A 26 8.18 -6.91 7.84
N ILE A 27 7.53 -6.70 8.99
CA ILE A 27 6.93 -7.78 9.80
C ILE A 27 5.74 -8.41 9.07
N VAL A 28 4.90 -7.59 8.43
CA VAL A 28 3.79 -8.08 7.60
C VAL A 28 4.32 -8.92 6.45
N HIS A 29 5.34 -8.44 5.73
CA HIS A 29 5.96 -9.19 4.64
C HIS A 29 6.51 -10.54 5.11
N SER A 30 7.26 -10.56 6.21
CA SER A 30 7.81 -11.80 6.78
C SER A 30 6.71 -12.79 7.17
N THR A 31 5.65 -12.29 7.80
CA THR A 31 4.47 -13.09 8.18
C THR A 31 3.78 -13.67 6.94
N LEU A 32 3.63 -12.88 5.89
CA LEU A 32 3.01 -13.31 4.65
C LEU A 32 3.84 -14.39 3.95
N ASP A 33 5.16 -14.21 3.89
CA ASP A 33 6.09 -15.16 3.29
C ASP A 33 6.10 -16.49 4.07
N GLU A 34 5.98 -16.45 5.41
CA GLU A 34 5.78 -17.66 6.23
C GLU A 34 4.50 -18.41 5.86
N ILE A 35 3.38 -17.69 5.68
CA ILE A 35 2.08 -18.27 5.31
C ILE A 35 2.13 -18.87 3.90
N GLU A 36 2.76 -18.18 2.95
CA GLU A 36 2.98 -18.66 1.58
C GLU A 36 3.87 -19.92 1.57
N LYS A 37 4.98 -19.93 2.32
CA LYS A 37 5.86 -21.10 2.45
C LYS A 37 5.15 -22.31 3.04
N LYS A 38 4.23 -22.09 3.97
CA LYS A 38 3.40 -23.15 4.57
C LYS A 38 2.24 -23.58 3.66
N GLY A 39 2.03 -22.93 2.51
CA GLY A 39 0.93 -23.22 1.59
C GLY A 39 -0.44 -22.87 2.16
N LEU A 40 -0.50 -22.00 3.17
CA LEU A 40 -1.73 -21.62 3.87
C LEU A 40 -2.40 -20.39 3.25
N SER A 41 -1.78 -19.75 2.27
CA SER A 41 -2.32 -18.60 1.57
C SER A 41 -3.48 -19.01 0.65
N ASN A 42 -4.69 -18.55 0.96
CA ASN A 42 -5.88 -18.76 0.11
C ASN A 42 -6.09 -17.66 -0.94
N TYR A 43 -5.28 -16.60 -0.92
CA TYR A 43 -5.39 -15.50 -1.87
C TYR A 43 -4.60 -15.79 -3.14
N SER A 44 -5.07 -15.26 -4.28
CA SER A 44 -4.32 -15.33 -5.53
C SER A 44 -3.10 -14.40 -5.51
N PRO A 45 -2.01 -14.69 -6.26
CA PRO A 45 -0.84 -13.80 -6.32
C PRO A 45 -1.17 -12.35 -6.69
N ALA A 46 -2.19 -12.13 -7.54
CA ALA A 46 -2.70 -10.81 -7.90
C ALA A 46 -3.31 -10.02 -6.72
N HIS A 47 -3.65 -10.70 -5.62
CA HIS A 47 -4.19 -10.10 -4.39
C HIS A 47 -3.16 -10.04 -3.26
N LYS A 48 -1.89 -10.39 -3.52
CA LYS A 48 -0.80 -10.23 -2.55
C LYS A 48 -0.71 -8.79 -1.99
N PRO A 49 -0.87 -7.72 -2.79
CA PRO A 49 -0.87 -6.35 -2.26
C PRO A 49 -1.96 -6.08 -1.22
N LYS A 50 -3.15 -6.66 -1.43
CA LYS A 50 -4.26 -6.59 -0.46
C LYS A 50 -3.90 -7.30 0.84
N ALA A 51 -3.31 -8.48 0.73
CA ALA A 51 -2.90 -9.28 1.87
C ALA A 51 -1.76 -8.64 2.68
N ILE A 52 -1.04 -7.67 2.12
CA ILE A 52 -0.02 -6.88 2.84
C ILE A 52 -0.65 -5.65 3.50
N ILE A 53 -1.39 -4.84 2.74
CA ILE A 53 -1.87 -3.55 3.25
C ILE A 53 -2.97 -3.71 4.30
N HIS A 54 -3.87 -4.69 4.18
CA HIS A 54 -4.96 -4.83 5.15
C HIS A 54 -4.44 -5.24 6.54
N PRO A 55 -3.56 -6.25 6.70
CA PRO A 55 -2.95 -6.53 7.99
C PRO A 55 -2.13 -5.37 8.55
N TRP A 56 -1.33 -4.70 7.70
CA TRP A 56 -0.58 -3.52 8.12
C TRP A 56 -1.50 -2.42 8.67
N LEU A 57 -2.64 -2.18 8.01
CA LEU A 57 -3.65 -1.22 8.43
C LEU A 57 -4.35 -1.64 9.72
N SER A 58 -4.61 -2.94 9.89
CA SER A 58 -5.17 -3.51 11.12
C SER A 58 -4.22 -3.45 12.32
N TRP A 59 -2.93 -3.19 12.11
CA TRP A 59 -1.94 -3.02 13.18
C TRP A 59 -1.68 -1.54 13.53
N GLN A 60 -2.36 -0.62 12.84
CA GLN A 60 -2.34 0.81 13.19
C GLN A 60 -3.28 1.08 14.38
N GLU A 61 -3.14 2.25 15.01
CA GLU A 61 -3.96 2.65 16.18
C GLU A 61 -5.47 2.46 15.97
N ASP A 62 -5.96 2.69 14.76
CA ASP A 62 -7.38 2.52 14.42
C ASP A 62 -7.57 1.43 13.34
N PRO A 63 -7.77 0.16 13.73
CA PRO A 63 -7.86 -0.98 12.80
C PRO A 63 -9.11 -0.94 11.90
N GLU A 64 -10.15 -0.21 12.29
CA GLU A 64 -11.37 -0.02 11.49
C GLU A 64 -11.22 1.10 10.44
N THR A 65 -10.06 1.76 10.38
CA THR A 65 -9.85 2.87 9.45
C THR A 65 -9.96 2.35 8.01
N PRO A 66 -10.94 2.83 7.23
CA PRO A 66 -10.97 2.57 5.80
C PRO A 66 -9.67 3.03 5.15
N LEU A 67 -9.20 2.28 4.17
CA LEU A 67 -8.00 2.57 3.38
C LEU A 67 -7.90 4.04 2.91
N ARG A 68 -9.03 4.67 2.59
CA ARG A 68 -9.11 6.08 2.18
C ARG A 68 -8.81 7.06 3.32
N LEU A 69 -9.17 6.69 4.54
CA LEU A 69 -8.97 7.50 5.74
C LEU A 69 -7.56 7.33 6.33
N SER A 70 -6.81 6.28 6.00
CA SER A 70 -5.40 6.13 6.43
C SER A 70 -4.50 7.20 5.83
N ILE A 71 -4.79 7.61 4.59
CA ILE A 71 -4.15 8.76 3.91
C ILE A 71 -4.44 10.07 4.67
N THR A 72 -5.66 10.23 5.19
CA THR A 72 -6.07 11.43 5.94
C THR A 72 -5.51 11.44 7.36
N LYS A 73 -5.30 10.27 7.97
CA LYS A 73 -4.77 10.12 9.34
C LYS A 73 -3.25 10.23 9.45
N LYS A 74 -2.53 10.52 8.36
CA LYS A 74 -1.06 10.61 8.31
C LYS A 74 -0.32 9.33 8.72
N TYR A 75 -0.97 8.16 8.67
CA TYR A 75 -0.27 6.87 8.88
C TYR A 75 0.71 6.56 7.74
N VAL A 76 0.49 7.17 6.59
CA VAL A 76 1.38 7.14 5.43
C VAL A 76 2.04 8.51 5.28
N THR A 77 3.34 8.49 5.02
CA THR A 77 4.10 9.69 4.76
C THR A 77 3.71 10.23 3.39
N MET A 78 3.23 11.47 3.33
CA MET A 78 3.18 12.22 2.07
C MET A 78 4.61 12.63 1.72
N ASP A 79 5.44 11.67 1.33
CA ASP A 79 6.73 11.99 0.77
C ASP A 79 6.50 12.82 -0.50
N GLU A 80 6.99 14.06 -0.49
CA GLU A 80 6.67 15.10 -1.46
C GLU A 80 6.98 14.62 -2.88
N VAL A 81 7.98 13.73 -3.03
CA VAL A 81 8.39 13.15 -4.31
C VAL A 81 7.35 12.17 -4.87
N THR A 82 6.83 11.26 -4.04
CA THR A 82 5.84 10.25 -4.47
C THR A 82 4.47 10.90 -4.70
N CYS A 83 4.07 11.81 -3.81
CA CYS A 83 2.85 12.61 -4.00
C CYS A 83 2.94 13.49 -5.26
N SER A 84 4.09 14.12 -5.52
CA SER A 84 4.28 14.93 -6.74
C SER A 84 4.19 14.09 -8.01
N LYS A 85 4.71 12.85 -8.01
CA LYS A 85 4.57 11.94 -9.16
C LYS A 85 3.11 11.59 -9.44
N LEU A 86 2.32 11.29 -8.41
CA LEU A 86 0.88 11.05 -8.55
C LEU A 86 0.15 12.31 -9.06
N ILE A 87 0.39 13.46 -8.44
CA ILE A 87 -0.25 14.72 -8.82
C ILE A 87 0.10 15.08 -10.26
N ASN A 88 1.35 14.92 -10.66
CA ASN A 88 1.79 15.19 -12.03
C ASN A 88 1.09 14.24 -13.03
N TRP A 89 0.97 12.95 -12.69
CA TRP A 89 0.20 12.02 -13.51
C TRP A 89 -1.27 12.40 -13.63
N LEU A 90 -1.93 12.78 -12.53
CA LEU A 90 -3.32 13.24 -12.53
C LEU A 90 -3.50 14.52 -13.36
N LYS A 91 -2.58 15.48 -13.22
CA LYS A 91 -2.59 16.72 -14.02
C LYS A 91 -2.49 16.40 -15.51
N VAL A 92 -1.59 15.50 -15.92
CA VAL A 92 -1.46 15.10 -17.33
C VAL A 92 -2.71 14.37 -17.83
N LEU A 93 -3.33 13.53 -17.01
CA LEU A 93 -4.52 12.74 -17.39
C LEU A 93 -5.76 13.61 -17.58
N PHE A 94 -5.97 14.61 -16.71
CA PHE A 94 -7.16 15.46 -16.70
C PHE A 94 -6.94 16.84 -17.34
N GLN A 95 -5.80 17.07 -18.00
CA GLN A 95 -5.55 18.24 -18.87
C GLN A 95 -6.01 18.02 -20.32
N GLN A 96 -6.90 17.05 -20.57
CA GLN A 96 -7.61 16.88 -21.85
C GLN A 96 -8.99 17.52 -21.80
#